data_AF-K2GBH5-F1
#
_entry.id   AF-K2GBH5-F1
#
_cell.length_a   1.000
_cell.length_b   1.000
_cell.length_c   1.000
_cell.angle_alpha   90.00
_cell.angle_beta   90.00
_cell.angle_gamma   90.00
#
_symmetry.space_group_name_H-M   'P 1'
#
loop_
_entity.id
_entity.type
_entity.pdbx_description
1 polymer ?
#
loop_
_entity_poly.entity_id
_entity_poly.type
_entity_poly.pdbx_seq_one_letter_code
_entity_poly.pdbx_strand_id
1 'polypeptide(L)'
;MKNKKGIVQIGIVAIVVVIIILIMGGVAYATYKKNAARVQIGPNGVDIKAGGVNVKAGNGGVNVNAGSTNVGASSDGVNVNSGATSVKAGNGGVDVDTDSVDIEAGEEGVNVEISE
;
A
#
# COMPACT_ATOMS: atom_id res chain seq x y z
N MET A 1 24.69 -17.12 -56.94
CA MET A 1 24.07 -15.77 -56.88
C MET A 1 23.23 -15.71 -55.60
N LYS A 2 23.61 -14.91 -54.60
CA LYS A 2 22.81 -14.79 -53.37
C LYS A 2 21.45 -14.20 -53.72
N ASN A 3 20.38 -14.93 -53.44
CA ASN A 3 19.03 -14.54 -53.82
C ASN A 3 18.68 -13.24 -53.08
N LYS A 4 18.62 -12.10 -53.80
CA LYS A 4 18.38 -10.77 -53.22
C LYS A 4 17.13 -10.74 -52.34
N LYS A 5 16.15 -11.61 -52.64
CA LYS A 5 14.94 -11.83 -51.83
C LYS A 5 15.24 -12.31 -50.41
N GLY A 6 16.22 -13.21 -50.21
CA GLY A 6 16.58 -13.74 -48.90
C GLY A 6 17.25 -12.70 -47.98
N ILE A 7 18.14 -11.87 -48.51
CA ILE A 7 18.82 -10.81 -47.72
C ILE A 7 17.82 -9.72 -47.31
N VAL A 8 16.94 -9.29 -48.21
CA VAL A 8 15.91 -8.29 -47.92
C VAL A 8 14.89 -8.83 -46.90
N GLN A 9 14.48 -10.10 -47.03
CA GLN A 9 13.55 -10.73 -46.11
C GLN A 9 14.16 -10.92 -44.71
N ILE A 10 15.44 -11.30 -44.60
CA ILE A 10 16.15 -11.38 -43.32
C ILE A 10 16.29 -10.01 -42.67
N GLY A 11 16.60 -8.96 -43.45
CA GLY A 11 16.68 -7.59 -42.94
C GLY A 11 15.34 -7.07 -42.40
N ILE A 12 14.24 -7.33 -43.11
CA ILE A 12 12.89 -6.98 -42.65
C ILE A 12 12.55 -7.73 -41.35
N VAL A 13 12.81 -9.03 -41.29
CA VAL A 13 12.54 -9.85 -40.10
C VAL A 13 13.35 -9.34 -38.90
N ALA A 14 14.63 -9.02 -39.08
CA ALA A 14 15.46 -8.49 -38.00
C ALA A 14 14.93 -7.14 -37.47
N ILE A 15 14.50 -6.24 -38.35
CA ILE A 15 13.91 -4.95 -37.97
C ILE A 15 12.61 -5.15 -37.18
N VAL A 16 11.74 -6.06 -37.64
CA VAL A 16 10.48 -6.37 -36.96
C VAL A 16 10.73 -6.92 -35.56
N VAL A 17 11.70 -7.83 -35.40
CA VAL A 17 12.06 -8.38 -34.08
C VAL A 17 12.57 -7.29 -33.13
N VAL A 18 13.43 -6.38 -33.61
CA VAL A 18 13.93 -5.25 -32.81
C VAL A 18 12.78 -4.33 -32.37
N ILE A 19 11.84 -4.04 -33.26
CA ILE A 19 10.65 -3.22 -32.94
C ILE A 19 9.80 -3.91 -31.85
N ILE A 20 9.57 -5.21 -31.96
CA ILE A 20 8.80 -5.98 -30.97
C ILE A 20 9.46 -5.93 -29.59
N ILE A 21 10.79 -6.09 -29.52
CA ILE A 21 11.54 -5.99 -28.26
C ILE A 21 11.43 -4.59 -27.65
N LEU A 22 11.54 -3.53 -28.47
CA LEU A 22 11.40 -2.15 -28.00
C LEU A 22 9.99 -1.87 -27.48
N ILE A 23 8.95 -2.38 -28.15
CA ILE A 23 7.56 -2.27 -27.69
C ILE A 23 7.38 -2.98 -26.35
N MET A 24 7.84 -4.23 -26.22
CA MET A 24 7.73 -4.98 -24.97
C MET A 24 8.49 -4.31 -23.82
N GLY A 25 9.70 -3.80 -24.07
CA GLY A 25 10.45 -3.03 -23.08
C GLY A 25 9.75 -1.74 -22.66
N GLY A 26 9.17 -1.01 -23.62
CA GLY A 26 8.37 0.19 -23.35
C GLY A 26 7.12 -0.10 -22.52
N VAL A 27 6.38 -1.17 -22.84
CA VAL A 27 5.21 -1.62 -22.08
C VAL A 27 5.60 -2.06 -20.67
N ALA A 28 6.68 -2.83 -20.52
CA ALA A 28 7.18 -3.27 -19.22
C ALA A 28 7.58 -2.08 -18.33
N TYR A 29 8.29 -1.10 -18.90
CA TYR A 29 8.70 0.12 -18.18
C TYR A 29 7.50 0.98 -17.76
N ALA A 30 6.51 1.16 -18.65
CA ALA A 30 5.30 1.90 -18.34
C ALA A 30 4.50 1.25 -17.21
N THR A 31 4.36 -0.08 -17.23
CA THR A 31 3.71 -0.85 -16.17
C THR A 31 4.47 -0.75 -14.85
N TYR A 32 5.81 -0.88 -14.87
CA TYR A 32 6.65 -0.74 -13.68
C TYR A 32 6.46 0.63 -13.01
N LYS A 33 6.51 1.71 -13.79
CA LYS A 33 6.36 3.07 -13.27
C LYS A 33 4.97 3.35 -12.72
N LYS A 34 3.91 2.77 -13.32
CA LYS A 34 2.54 2.91 -12.84
C LYS A 34 2.30 2.22 -11.49
N ASN A 35 3.02 1.12 -11.23
CA ASN A 35 2.91 0.35 -10.00
C ASN A 35 3.96 0.74 -8.94
N ALA A 36 4.87 1.68 -9.27
CA ALA A 36 5.90 2.11 -8.35
C ALA A 36 5.30 2.85 -7.16
N ALA A 37 5.87 2.61 -5.97
CA ALA A 37 5.56 3.39 -4.78
C ALA A 37 5.88 4.87 -5.05
N ARG A 38 4.92 5.76 -4.75
CA ARG A 38 5.14 7.21 -4.76
C ARG A 38 5.47 7.65 -3.35
N VAL A 39 6.62 8.28 -3.15
CA VAL A 39 7.00 8.94 -1.90
C VAL A 39 7.07 10.43 -2.12
N GLN A 40 6.43 11.20 -1.26
CA GLN A 40 6.50 12.65 -1.22
C GLN A 40 6.93 13.11 0.17
N ILE A 41 7.97 13.93 0.22
CA ILE A 41 8.52 14.49 1.46
C ILE A 41 8.28 16.00 1.43
N GLY A 42 7.78 16.54 2.53
CA GLY A 42 7.53 17.97 2.71
C GLY A 42 7.79 18.41 4.15
N PRO A 43 7.63 19.71 4.44
CA PRO A 43 7.90 20.26 5.77
C PRO A 43 7.00 19.67 6.87
N ASN A 44 5.85 19.11 6.48
CA ASN A 44 4.89 18.49 7.40
C ASN A 44 5.06 16.96 7.52
N GLY A 45 6.07 16.38 6.86
CA GLY A 45 6.40 14.95 6.94
C GLY A 45 6.42 14.22 5.60
N VAL A 46 6.04 12.94 5.60
CA VAL A 46 6.16 11.99 4.48
C VAL A 46 4.80 11.39 4.12
N ASP A 47 4.47 11.36 2.83
CA ASP A 47 3.31 10.68 2.24
C ASP A 47 3.79 9.59 1.26
N ILE A 48 3.37 8.35 1.50
CA ILE A 48 3.74 7.16 0.72
C ILE A 48 2.47 6.49 0.19
N LYS A 49 2.42 6.26 -1.12
CA LYS A 49 1.35 5.52 -1.80
C LYS A 49 1.93 4.33 -2.56
N ALA A 50 1.56 3.12 -2.17
CA ALA A 50 2.05 1.89 -2.80
C ALA A 50 1.01 0.78 -2.70
N GLY A 51 0.63 0.18 -3.84
CA GLY A 51 -0.15 -1.06 -3.85
C GLY A 51 -1.47 -1.03 -3.05
N GLY A 52 -2.19 0.10 -3.06
CA GLY A 52 -3.43 0.26 -2.29
C GLY A 52 -3.24 0.64 -0.82
N VAL A 53 -1.98 0.78 -0.37
CA VAL A 53 -1.62 1.30 0.94
C VAL A 53 -1.22 2.76 0.83
N ASN A 54 -1.74 3.58 1.75
CA ASN A 54 -1.40 4.98 1.91
C ASN A 54 -0.87 5.23 3.32
N VAL A 55 0.39 5.66 3.44
CA VAL A 55 1.02 6.02 4.72
C VAL A 55 1.27 7.52 4.75
N LYS A 56 0.89 8.17 5.86
CA LYS A 56 1.24 9.55 6.15
C LYS A 56 1.94 9.59 7.50
N ALA A 57 3.12 10.15 7.57
CA ALA A 57 3.88 10.33 8.80
C ALA A 57 4.27 11.80 8.94
N GLY A 58 4.12 12.38 10.12
CA GLY A 58 4.49 13.76 10.41
C GLY A 58 4.57 14.04 11.90
N ASN A 59 4.66 15.31 12.30
CA ASN A 59 4.78 15.68 13.71
C ASN A 59 3.61 15.23 14.59
N GLY A 60 2.42 15.02 14.01
CA GLY A 60 1.25 14.51 14.72
C GLY A 60 1.17 12.99 14.81
N GLY A 61 2.16 12.27 14.29
CA GLY A 61 2.20 10.81 14.28
C GLY A 61 2.10 10.18 12.89
N VAL A 62 1.66 8.94 12.83
CA VAL A 62 1.61 8.10 11.62
C VAL A 62 0.19 7.60 11.39
N ASN A 63 -0.29 7.68 10.16
CA ASN A 63 -1.54 7.06 9.73
C ASN A 63 -1.29 6.17 8.52
N VAL A 64 -1.73 4.92 8.58
CA VAL A 64 -1.62 3.90 7.53
C VAL A 64 -3.03 3.46 7.15
N ASN A 65 -3.40 3.62 5.90
CA ASN A 65 -4.66 3.12 5.36
C ASN A 65 -4.39 2.05 4.30
N ALA A 66 -4.93 0.86 4.49
CA ALA A 66 -4.78 -0.31 3.62
C ALA A 66 -6.13 -1.02 3.45
N GLY A 67 -6.87 -0.64 2.40
CA GLY A 67 -8.21 -1.20 2.15
C GLY A 67 -9.18 -0.88 3.29
N SER A 68 -9.69 -1.92 3.96
CA SER A 68 -10.60 -1.78 5.10
C SER A 68 -9.90 -1.61 6.44
N THR A 69 -8.56 -1.57 6.45
CA THR A 69 -7.76 -1.41 7.68
C THR A 69 -7.12 -0.03 7.75
N ASN A 70 -7.32 0.67 8.86
CA ASN A 70 -6.68 1.95 9.15
C ASN A 70 -5.96 1.88 10.50
N VAL A 71 -4.68 2.21 10.52
CA VAL A 71 -3.83 2.27 11.72
C VAL A 71 -3.34 3.69 11.92
N GLY A 72 -3.71 4.32 13.01
CA GLY A 72 -3.18 5.61 13.46
C GLY A 72 -2.33 5.43 14.72
N ALA A 73 -1.22 6.15 14.81
CA ALA A 73 -0.40 6.23 16.00
C ALA A 73 0.01 7.68 16.24
N SER A 74 -0.17 8.18 17.46
CA SER A 74 0.26 9.51 17.90
C SER A 74 0.90 9.43 19.28
N SER A 75 1.20 10.58 19.89
CA SER A 75 1.63 10.67 21.29
C SER A 75 0.61 10.10 22.28
N ASP A 76 -0.67 10.07 21.88
CA ASP A 76 -1.77 9.76 22.77
C ASP A 76 -2.12 8.26 22.74
N GLY A 77 -1.57 7.53 21.77
CA GLY A 77 -1.81 6.11 21.61
C GLY A 77 -1.83 5.62 20.17
N VAL A 78 -2.31 4.39 20.01
CA VAL A 78 -2.50 3.70 18.73
C VAL A 78 -3.97 3.34 18.58
N ASN A 79 -4.50 3.55 17.38
CA ASN A 79 -5.84 3.12 16.99
C ASN A 79 -5.74 2.26 15.73
N VAL A 80 -6.37 1.08 15.74
CA VAL A 80 -6.45 0.15 14.62
C VAL A 80 -7.91 -0.14 14.36
N ASN A 81 -8.41 0.26 13.20
CA ASN A 81 -9.74 -0.14 12.75
C ASN A 81 -9.59 -1.10 11.58
N SER A 82 -10.28 -2.24 11.61
CA SER A 82 -10.29 -3.22 10.52
C SER A 82 -11.67 -3.85 10.40
N GLY A 83 -12.41 -3.45 9.36
CA GLY A 83 -13.80 -3.89 9.19
C GLY A 83 -14.67 -3.45 10.36
N ALA A 84 -15.20 -4.42 11.11
CA ALA A 84 -16.05 -4.21 12.27
C ALA A 84 -15.30 -4.34 13.61
N THR A 85 -13.97 -4.38 13.58
CA THR A 85 -13.14 -4.44 14.79
C THR A 85 -12.34 -3.16 14.93
N SER A 86 -12.40 -2.53 16.10
CA SER A 86 -11.61 -1.38 16.47
C SER A 86 -10.80 -1.68 17.74
N VAL A 87 -9.50 -1.38 17.71
CA VAL A 87 -8.61 -1.48 18.86
C VAL A 87 -7.99 -0.13 19.13
N LYS A 88 -8.14 0.41 20.34
CA LYS A 88 -7.48 1.62 20.80
C LYS A 88 -6.60 1.28 21.98
N ALA A 89 -5.37 1.77 21.99
CA ALA A 89 -4.45 1.60 23.09
C ALA A 89 -3.78 2.94 23.38
N GLY A 90 -3.82 3.39 24.63
CA GLY A 90 -3.22 4.66 25.04
C GLY A 90 -2.87 4.64 26.52
N ASN A 91 -2.57 5.82 27.07
CA ASN A 91 -2.15 5.93 28.47
C ASN A 91 -3.19 5.42 29.48
N GLY A 92 -4.47 5.39 29.11
CA GLY A 92 -5.56 4.93 29.98
C GLY A 92 -5.84 3.43 29.93
N GLY A 93 -5.24 2.69 28.98
CA GLY A 93 -5.58 1.29 28.76
C GLY A 93 -5.75 0.90 27.30
N VAL A 94 -6.45 -0.21 27.10
CA VAL A 94 -6.75 -0.80 25.80
C VAL A 94 -8.24 -1.08 25.70
N ASP A 95 -8.86 -0.57 24.64
CA ASP A 95 -10.24 -0.85 24.26
C ASP A 95 -10.25 -1.69 22.99
N VAL A 96 -11.03 -2.77 23.00
CA VAL A 96 -11.29 -3.62 21.82
C VAL A 96 -12.79 -3.70 21.64
N ASP A 97 -13.26 -3.21 20.50
CA ASP A 97 -14.66 -3.23 20.09
C ASP A 97 -14.77 -4.15 18.87
N THR A 98 -15.74 -5.06 18.92
CA THR A 98 -16.10 -5.96 17.82
C THR A 98 -17.62 -6.09 17.76
N ASP A 99 -18.15 -6.61 16.65
CA ASP A 99 -19.59 -6.87 16.48
C ASP A 99 -20.26 -7.69 17.62
N SER A 100 -19.50 -8.41 18.45
CA SER A 100 -20.06 -9.30 19.47
C SER A 100 -19.45 -9.14 20.86
N VAL A 101 -18.33 -8.44 20.98
CA VAL A 101 -17.57 -8.35 22.23
C VAL A 101 -16.91 -6.99 22.34
N ASP A 102 -17.11 -6.35 23.48
CA ASP A 102 -16.41 -5.15 23.90
C ASP A 102 -15.52 -5.48 25.11
N ILE A 103 -14.26 -5.09 25.04
CA ILE A 103 -13.26 -5.29 26.10
C ILE A 103 -12.63 -3.94 26.43
N GLU A 104 -12.69 -3.54 27.69
CA GLU A 104 -12.00 -2.37 28.22
C GLU A 104 -11.03 -2.84 29.30
N ALA A 105 -9.73 -2.61 29.08
CA ALA A 105 -8.67 -3.01 29.99
C ALA A 105 -7.85 -1.79 30.41
N GLY A 106 -7.92 -1.42 31.68
CA GLY A 106 -7.23 -0.26 32.24
C GLY A 106 -6.55 -0.56 33.57
N GLU A 107 -6.10 0.48 34.27
CA GLU A 107 -5.47 0.35 35.59
C GLU A 107 -6.40 -0.26 36.65
N GLU A 108 -7.72 -0.11 36.46
CA GLU A 108 -8.75 -0.59 37.39
C GLU A 108 -9.17 -2.05 37.14
N GLY A 109 -8.66 -2.68 36.07
CA GLY A 109 -8.95 -4.07 35.72
C GLY A 109 -9.44 -4.24 34.28
N VAL A 110 -10.11 -5.36 34.03
CA VAL A 110 -10.63 -5.73 32.70
C VAL A 110 -12.13 -5.93 32.79
N ASN A 111 -12.87 -5.18 31.98
CA ASN A 111 -14.29 -5.36 31.75
C ASN A 111 -14.51 -6.04 30.38
N VAL A 112 -15.48 -6.95 30.31
CA VAL A 112 -15.84 -7.65 29.07
C VAL A 112 -17.36 -7.70 28.98
N GLU A 113 -17.90 -7.17 27.88
CA GLU A 113 -19.31 -7.23 27.52
C GLU A 113 -19.48 -8.07 26.25
N ILE A 114 -20.50 -8.92 26.20
CA ILE A 114 -20.79 -9.79 25.07
C ILE A 114 -22.20 -9.44 24.58
N SER A 115 -22.31 -9.05 23.31
CA SER A 115 -23.60 -8.84 22.64
C SER A 115 -24.17 -10.18 22.16
N GLU A 116 -25.43 -10.45 22.50
CA GLU A 116 -26.19 -11.66 22.09
C GLU A 116 -26.84 -11.54 20.71
#